data_AF-C0HLF8-F1
#
_entry.id   AF-C0HLF8-F1
#
_cell.length_a   1.000
_cell.length_b   1.000
_cell.length_c   1.000
_cell.angle_alpha   90.00
_cell.angle_beta   90.00
_cell.angle_gamma   90.00
#
_symmetry.space_group_name_H-M   'P 1'
#
loop_
_entity.id
_entity.type
_entity.pdbx_description
1 polymer ?
#
loop_
_entity_poly.entity_id
_entity_poly.type
_entity_poly.pdbx_seq_one_letter_code
_entity_poly.pdbx_strand_id
1 'polypeptide(L)' 'KEDGYLVDKTGCKKSCYKLGENDYCNRECKWKHVGGSYGYCYGFGCYCEGLSDSTPTWPLPNKTC' A
#
# COMPACT_ATOMS: atom_id res chain seq x y z
N LYS A 1 12.35 -6.36 4.39
CA LYS A 1 11.25 -5.42 4.66
C LYS A 1 11.30 -4.38 3.56
N GLU A 2 10.21 -4.25 2.83
CA GLU A 2 10.11 -3.39 1.66
C GLU A 2 9.09 -2.27 1.93
N ASP A 3 9.22 -1.17 1.21
CA ASP A 3 8.26 -0.07 1.25
C ASP A 3 7.63 0.06 -0.14
N GLY A 4 6.31 0.23 -0.19
CA GLY A 4 5.62 0.21 -1.45
C GLY A 4 4.14 0.50 -1.34
N TYR A 5 3.52 0.71 -2.50
CA TYR A 5 2.08 0.98 -2.57
C TYR A 5 1.28 -0.30 -2.42
N LEU A 6 0.25 -0.27 -1.57
CA LEU A 6 -0.71 -1.37 -1.47
C LEU A 6 -1.42 -1.55 -2.78
N VAL A 7 -1.51 -2.80 -3.22
CA VAL A 7 -2.37 -3.21 -4.32
C VAL A 7 -3.72 -3.69 -3.81
N ASP A 8 -4.80 -3.31 -4.49
CA ASP A 8 -6.10 -3.92 -4.28
C ASP A 8 -6.21 -5.26 -5.03
N LYS A 9 -7.38 -5.92 -4.94
CA LYS A 9 -7.64 -7.21 -5.59
C LYS A 9 -7.47 -7.19 -7.11
N THR A 10 -7.60 -6.03 -7.74
CA THR A 10 -7.37 -5.84 -9.17
C THR A 10 -5.88 -5.75 -9.54
N GLY A 11 -5.01 -5.57 -8.53
CA GLY A 11 -3.58 -5.34 -8.69
C GLY A 11 -3.20 -3.86 -8.87
N CYS A 12 -4.15 -2.93 -8.69
CA CYS A 12 -3.89 -1.50 -8.78
C CYS A 12 -3.55 -0.91 -7.42
N LYS A 13 -2.80 0.20 -7.40
CA LYS A 13 -2.56 0.89 -6.14
C LYS A 13 -3.88 1.31 -5.49
N LYS A 14 -4.04 1.05 -4.20
CA LYS A 14 -5.21 1.45 -3.40
C LYS A 14 -5.31 2.97 -3.41
N SER A 15 -6.29 3.51 -4.13
CA SER A 15 -6.47 4.95 -4.22
C SER A 15 -6.82 5.57 -2.88
N CYS A 16 -6.25 6.73 -2.60
CA CYS A 16 -6.55 7.51 -1.41
C CYS A 16 -6.70 8.99 -1.80
N TYR A 17 -7.71 9.65 -1.25
CA TYR A 17 -8.05 11.04 -1.60
C TYR A 17 -7.36 12.07 -0.71
N LYS A 18 -7.10 11.70 0.55
CA LYS A 18 -6.45 12.57 1.53
C LYS A 18 -4.96 12.24 1.56
N LEU A 19 -4.15 13.05 0.88
CA LEU A 19 -2.69 12.97 0.88
C LEU A 19 -2.12 13.20 2.29
N GLY A 20 -1.02 12.52 2.60
CA GLY A 20 -0.41 12.49 3.92
C GLY A 20 -0.99 11.41 4.81
N GLU A 21 -1.02 11.66 6.12
CA GLU A 21 -1.50 10.69 7.09
C GLU A 21 -2.95 10.30 6.82
N ASN A 22 -3.16 8.99 6.66
CA ASN A 22 -4.44 8.43 6.33
C ASN A 22 -4.63 7.13 7.11
N ASP A 23 -5.52 7.17 8.11
CA ASP A 23 -5.86 6.00 8.93
C ASP A 23 -6.31 4.80 8.10
N TYR A 24 -6.96 5.01 6.96
CA TYR A 24 -7.32 3.93 6.05
C TYR A 24 -6.07 3.21 5.55
N CYS A 25 -5.13 3.95 4.95
CA CYS A 25 -3.89 3.36 4.47
C CYS A 25 -3.08 2.74 5.62
N ASN A 26 -2.97 3.44 6.75
CA ASN A 26 -2.24 2.95 7.93
C ASN A 26 -2.80 1.62 8.44
N ARG A 27 -4.13 1.51 8.54
CA ARG A 27 -4.81 0.30 8.98
C ARG A 27 -4.63 -0.86 8.01
N GLU A 28 -4.74 -0.60 6.71
CA GLU A 28 -4.52 -1.63 5.68
C GLU A 28 -3.06 -2.10 5.68
N CYS A 29 -2.10 -1.18 5.80
CA CYS A 29 -0.67 -1.51 5.88
C CYS A 29 -0.36 -2.37 7.11
N LYS A 30 -0.91 -2.00 8.27
CA LYS A 30 -0.75 -2.74 9.53
C LYS A 30 -1.57 -4.03 9.60
N TRP A 31 -2.36 -4.34 8.57
CA TRP A 31 -3.13 -5.58 8.56
C TRP A 31 -2.16 -6.76 8.56
N LYS A 32 -2.42 -7.75 9.42
CA LYS A 32 -1.61 -8.98 9.57
C LYS A 32 -1.22 -9.69 8.27
N HIS A 33 -2.04 -9.61 7.22
CA HIS A 33 -1.75 -10.23 5.92
C HIS A 33 -0.72 -9.46 5.09
N VAL A 34 -0.53 -8.19 5.39
CA VAL A 34 0.40 -7.28 4.70
C VAL A 34 1.69 -7.16 5.53
N GLY A 35 1.55 -7.01 6.84
CA GLY A 35 2.69 -6.95 7.76
C GLY A 35 3.50 -5.66 7.68
N GLY A 36 2.90 -4.58 7.16
CA GLY A 36 3.46 -3.24 7.20
C GLY A 36 3.50 -2.67 8.62
N SER A 37 4.42 -1.74 8.84
CA SER A 37 4.60 -1.05 10.13
C SER A 37 3.83 0.26 10.18
N TYR A 38 3.73 0.97 9.05
CA TYR A 38 3.00 2.23 8.92
C TYR A 38 2.47 2.39 7.50
N GLY A 39 1.44 3.22 7.35
CA GLY A 39 0.85 3.50 6.05
C GLY A 39 0.27 4.90 5.96
N TYR A 40 0.47 5.54 4.81
CA TYR A 40 -0.03 6.87 4.53
C TYR A 40 -0.40 7.00 3.06
N CYS A 41 -1.10 8.06 2.71
CA CYS A 41 -1.50 8.34 1.35
C CYS A 41 -0.45 9.19 0.64
N TYR A 42 0.15 8.65 -0.41
CA TYR A 42 1.19 9.32 -1.19
C TYR A 42 0.86 9.21 -2.68
N GLY A 43 0.96 10.30 -3.46
CA GLY A 43 0.69 10.24 -4.90
C GLY A 43 -0.67 9.63 -5.29
N PHE A 44 -1.71 9.91 -4.47
CA PHE A 44 -3.06 9.33 -4.57
C PHE A 44 -3.14 7.80 -4.41
N GLY A 45 -2.11 7.16 -3.83
CA GLY A 45 -2.09 5.74 -3.49
C GLY A 45 -1.67 5.51 -2.04
N CYS A 46 -2.21 4.47 -1.41
CA CYS A 46 -1.77 4.06 -0.08
C CYS A 46 -0.36 3.47 -0.16
N TYR A 47 0.61 4.16 0.43
CA TYR A 47 1.99 3.74 0.57
C TYR A 47 2.20 3.16 1.97
N CYS A 48 2.84 2.01 2.05
CA CYS A 48 3.19 1.36 3.30
C CYS A 48 4.69 1.29 3.47
N GLU A 49 5.10 1.43 4.72
CA GLU A 49 6.48 1.23 5.14
C GLU A 49 6.63 -0.05 5.97
N GLY A 50 7.74 -0.75 5.76
CA GLY A 50 8.11 -1.95 6.48
C GLY A 50 7.21 -3.15 6.18
N LEU A 51 6.73 -3.27 4.93
CA LEU A 51 6.00 -4.43 4.42
C LEU A 51 6.83 -5.70 4.51
N SER A 52 6.13 -6.83 4.60
CA SER A 52 6.76 -8.13 4.45
C SER A 52 7.23 -8.33 3.00
N ASP A 53 8.38 -8.98 2.82
CA ASP A 53 8.95 -9.31 1.49
C ASP A 53 7.98 -10.09 0.58
N SER A 54 6.97 -10.73 1.18
CA SER A 54 5.94 -11.50 0.45
C SER A 54 4.75 -10.65 0.01
N THR A 55 4.67 -9.37 0.40
CA THR A 55 3.52 -8.52 0.06
C THR A 55 3.71 -7.93 -1.32
N PRO A 56 2.75 -8.12 -2.25
CA PRO A 56 2.81 -7.48 -3.53
C PRO A 56 2.67 -5.95 -3.39
N THR A 57 3.63 -5.23 -3.95
CA THR A 57 3.64 -3.76 -4.03
C THR A 57 3.39 -3.31 -5.47
N TRP A 58 2.80 -2.13 -5.65
CA TRP A 58 2.69 -1.52 -6.99
C TRP A 58 4.00 -0.81 -7.36
N PRO A 59 4.47 -0.87 -8.63
CA PRO A 59 3.80 -1.42 -9.81
C PRO A 59 3.89 -2.95 -9.94
N LEU A 60 2.75 -3.59 -10.23
CA LEU A 60 2.72 -4.99 -10.62
C LEU A 60 3.01 -5.13 -12.12
N PRO A 61 3.92 -6.03 -12.55
CA PRO A 61 4.39 -6.11 -13.93
C PRO A 61 3.28 -6.36 -14.96
N ASN A 62 2.16 -6.96 -14.54
CA ASN A 62 1.04 -7.31 -15.42
C ASN A 62 -0.18 -6.39 -15.27
N LYS A 63 -0.03 -5.20 -14.68
CA LYS A 63 -1.15 -4.26 -14.45
C LYS A 63 -0.75 -2.82 -14.75
N THR A 64 -1.37 -2.25 -15.78
CA THR A 64 -1.24 -0.84 -16.18
C THR A 64 -2.37 -0.02 -15.60
N CYS A 65 -2.26 0.19 -14.31
CA CYS A 65 -2.86 1.28 -13.56
C CYS A 65 -1.69 1.95 -12.82
#